data_AF-R6UT17-F1
#
_entry.id   AF-R6UT17-F1
#
_cell.length_a   1.000
_cell.length_b   1.000
_cell.length_c   1.000
_cell.angle_alpha   90.00
_cell.angle_beta   90.00
_cell.angle_gamma   90.00
#
_symmetry.space_group_name_H-M   'P 1'
#
loop_
_entity.id
_entity.type
_entity.pdbx_description
1 polymer ?
#
loop_
_entity_poly.entity_id
_entity_poly.type
_entity_poly.pdbx_seq_one_letter_code
_entity_poly.pdbx_strand_id
1 'polypeptide(L)' 'MATKTIRIRTTSSVRRVGSGIQIRTTVSNGKTTKTRVKTIYPR' A
#
# COMPACT_ATOMS: atom_id res chain seq x y z
N MET A 1 25.58 18.72 -10.86
CA MET A 1 24.22 18.20 -10.63
C MET A 1 24.34 17.02 -9.67
N ALA A 2 23.77 17.09 -8.47
CA ALA A 2 23.91 16.03 -7.46
C ALA A 2 22.73 15.04 -7.54
N THR A 3 23.02 13.75 -7.63
CA THR A 3 22.03 12.69 -7.66
C THR A 3 21.49 12.47 -6.24
N LYS A 4 20.21 12.80 -5.99
CA LYS A 4 19.54 12.47 -4.72
C LYS A 4 18.95 11.08 -4.79
N THR A 5 19.39 10.19 -3.90
CA THR A 5 18.78 8.87 -3.72
C THR A 5 17.43 9.03 -3.01
N ILE A 6 16.35 8.57 -3.63
CA ILE A 6 15.01 8.60 -3.03
C ILE A 6 14.72 7.22 -2.45
N ARG A 7 14.50 7.15 -1.13
CA ARG A 7 14.08 5.91 -0.46
C ARG A 7 12.59 5.68 -0.71
N ILE A 8 12.25 4.57 -1.37
CA ILE A 8 10.87 4.12 -1.52
C ILE A 8 10.54 3.14 -0.38
N ARG A 9 9.43 3.38 0.32
CA ARG A 9 8.88 2.50 1.35
C ARG A 9 7.54 1.94 0.88
N THR A 10 7.41 0.62 0.93
CA THR A 10 6.16 -0.09 0.68
C THR A 10 5.70 -0.75 1.97
N THR A 11 4.43 -0.57 2.33
CA THR A 11 3.82 -1.27 3.47
C THR A 11 2.50 -1.91 3.04
N SER A 12 2.22 -3.08 3.60
CA SER A 12 0.99 -3.82 3.34
C SER A 12 0.35 -4.23 4.67
N SER A 13 -0.97 -4.18 4.72
CA SER A 13 -1.76 -4.67 5.86
C SER A 13 -2.96 -5.45 5.35
N VAL A 14 -3.32 -6.51 6.07
CA VAL A 14 -4.49 -7.35 5.78
C VAL A 14 -5.45 -7.25 6.95
N ARG A 15 -6.74 -7.05 6.66
CA ARG A 15 -7.79 -7.02 7.68
C ARG A 15 -9.07 -7.66 7.12
N ARG A 16 -9.81 -8.39 7.96
CA ARG A 16 -11.17 -8.84 7.62
C ARG A 16 -12.17 -7.67 7.65
N VAL A 17 -13.02 -7.58 6.64
CA VAL A 17 -14.09 -6.58 6.52
C VAL A 17 -15.37 -7.30 6.09
N GLY A 18 -16.28 -7.51 7.05
CA GLY A 18 -17.47 -8.35 6.83
C GLY A 18 -17.07 -9.78 6.48
N SER A 19 -17.68 -10.34 5.43
CA SER A 19 -17.30 -11.64 4.85
C SER A 19 -16.02 -11.57 3.99
N GLY A 20 -15.50 -10.38 3.69
CA GLY A 20 -14.35 -10.18 2.83
C GLY A 20 -13.02 -10.04 3.58
N ILE A 21 -11.93 -10.22 2.84
CA ILE A 21 -10.55 -9.92 3.23
C ILE A 21 -10.11 -8.68 2.47
N GLN A 22 -9.74 -7.63 3.19
CA GLN A 22 -9.22 -6.40 2.61
C GLN A 22 -7.69 -6.37 2.73
N ILE A 23 -7.04 -6.09 1.61
CA ILE A 23 -5.59 -5.88 1.50
C ILE A 23 -5.38 -4.42 1.14
N ARG A 24 -4.66 -3.70 2.00
CA ARG A 24 -4.24 -2.32 1.77
C ARG A 24 -2.73 -2.31 1.54
N THR A 25 -2.31 -1.69 0.45
CA THR A 25 -0.89 -1.49 0.13
C THR A 25 -0.63 0.00 -0.05
N THR A 26 0.40 0.51 0.60
CA THR A 26 0.83 1.90 0.46
C THR A 26 2.27 1.95 -0.04
N VAL A 27 2.53 2.84 -0.98
CA VAL A 27 3.88 3.10 -1.52
C VAL A 27 4.16 4.59 -1.32
N SER A 28 5.27 4.92 -0.66
CA SER A 28 5.69 6.29 -0.40
C SER A 28 7.15 6.50 -0.78
N ASN A 29 7.46 7.64 -1.37
CA ASN A 29 8.82 8.05 -1.77
C ASN A 29 9.25 9.37 -1.12
N GLY A 30 8.65 9.74 0.02
CA GLY A 30 8.95 10.97 0.75
C GLY A 30 8.35 12.25 0.16
N LYS A 31 7.88 12.23 -1.09
CA LYS A 31 7.17 13.35 -1.74
C LYS A 31 5.72 13.03 -2.07
N THR A 32 5.47 11.80 -2.49
CA THR A 32 4.15 11.30 -2.88
C THR A 32 3.87 9.99 -2.18
N THR A 33 2.60 9.79 -1.81
CA THR A 33 2.12 8.55 -1.23
C THR A 33 0.91 8.07 -2.01
N LYS A 34 0.94 6.82 -2.45
CA LYS A 34 -0.18 6.17 -3.15
C LYS A 34 -0.66 4.98 -2.34
N THR A 35 -1.96 4.92 -2.13
CA THR A 35 -2.61 3.82 -1.42
C THR A 35 -3.54 3.10 -2.38
N ARG A 36 -3.44 1.77 -2.42
CA ARG A 36 -4.41 0.91 -3.09
C ARG A 36 -5.05 -0.02 -2.09
N VAL A 37 -6.34 -0.27 -2.28
CA VAL A 37 -7.12 -1.19 -1.48
C VAL A 37 -7.78 -2.17 -2.42
N LYS A 38 -7.64 -3.46 -2.12
CA LYS A 38 -8.36 -4.54 -2.79
C LYS A 38 -9.11 -5.33 -1.74
N THR A 39 -10.40 -5.54 -1.97
CA THR A 39 -11.21 -6.45 -1.15
C THR A 39 -11.45 -7.73 -1.95
N ILE A 40 -11.24 -8.88 -1.30
CA ILE A 40 -11.48 -10.21 -1.84
C ILE A 40 -12.59 -10.82 -1.02
N TYR A 41 -13.66 -11.29 -1.67
CA TYR A 41 -14.72 -12.04 -1.02
C TYR A 41 -14.47 -13.53 -1.30
N PRO A 42 -14.08 -14.33 -0.30
CA PRO A 42 -14.06 -15.77 -0.46
C PRO A 42 -15.48 -16.25 -0.76
N ARG A 43 -15.60 -17.11 -1.77
CA ARG A 43 -16.85 -17.77 -2.12
C ARG A 43 -17.10 -18.95 -1.19
#